data_AF-A0A3C1PP37-F1
#
_entry.id   AF-A0A3C1PP37-F1
#
_cell.length_a   1.000
_cell.length_b   1.000
_cell.length_c   1.000
_cell.angle_alpha   90.00
_cell.angle_beta   90.00
_cell.angle_gamma   90.00
#
_symmetry.space_group_name_H-M   'P 1'
#
loop_
_entity.id
_entity.type
_entity.pdbx_description
1 polymer ?
#
loop_
_entity_poly.entity_id
_entity_poly.type
_entity_poly.pdbx_seq_one_letter_code
_entity_poly.pdbx_strand_id
1 'polypeptide(L)'
;MAVISSVFRWIMIKRMYEIELFRKYPADVQNDVLFKLVDTAKDTEWGAKYDYQSLKIGGINDFRQRVPIQSYEDVKPYVERLLAGEKKLL
;
A
#
# COMPACT_ATOMS: atom_id res chain seq x y z
N MET A 1 21.76 9.36 30.28
CA MET A 1 20.63 8.41 30.45
C MET A 1 19.25 9.06 30.46
N ALA A 2 19.04 10.24 31.07
CA ALA A 2 17.71 10.90 31.10
C ALA A 2 17.18 11.44 29.76
N VAL A 3 18.07 11.84 28.83
CA VAL A 3 17.66 12.35 27.51
C VAL A 3 17.10 11.23 26.60
N ILE A 4 17.61 10.01 26.74
CA ILE A 4 17.18 8.85 25.94
C ILE A 4 15.75 8.45 26.35
N SER A 5 15.44 8.45 27.65
CA SER A 5 14.10 8.14 28.15
C SER A 5 13.07 9.22 27.82
N SER A 6 13.45 10.51 27.76
CA SER A 6 12.54 11.58 27.35
C SER A 6 12.21 11.55 25.86
N VAL A 7 13.19 11.26 25.00
CA VAL A 7 12.98 11.08 23.55
C VAL A 7 12.10 9.86 23.28
N PHE A 8 12.37 8.75 23.96
CA PHE A 8 11.56 7.54 23.85
C PHE A 8 10.10 7.78 24.28
N ARG A 9 9.87 8.49 25.38
CA ARG A 9 8.53 8.86 25.85
C ARG A 9 7.76 9.68 24.81
N TRP A 10 8.42 10.66 24.18
CA TRP A 10 7.81 11.48 23.14
C TRP A 10 7.45 10.66 21.89
N ILE A 11 8.33 9.75 21.45
CA ILE A 11 8.05 8.82 20.33
C ILE A 11 6.81 7.96 20.65
N MET A 12 6.73 7.42 21.87
CA MET A 12 5.58 6.61 22.30
C MET A 12 4.28 7.40 22.32
N ILE A 13 4.30 8.66 22.78
CA ILE A 13 3.12 9.54 22.75
C ILE A 13 2.65 9.75 21.30
N LYS A 14 3.57 10.03 20.37
CA LYS A 14 3.24 10.18 18.95
C LYS A 14 2.62 8.90 18.37
N ARG A 15 3.22 7.75 18.67
CA ARG A 15 2.70 6.44 18.23
C ARG A 15 1.31 6.14 18.78
N MET A 16 1.05 6.43 20.05
CA MET A 16 -0.28 6.26 20.65
C MET A 16 -1.35 7.11 19.96
N TYR A 17 -1.02 8.37 19.64
CA TYR A 17 -1.93 9.25 18.91
C TYR A 17 -2.27 8.71 17.50
N GLU A 18 -1.28 8.19 16.78
CA GLU A 18 -1.54 7.60 15.46
C GLU A 18 -2.38 6.31 15.55
N ILE A 19 -2.16 5.47 16.57
CA ILE A 19 -3.02 4.29 16.82
C ILE A 19 -4.46 4.73 17.08
N GLU A 20 -4.66 5.82 17.83
CA GLU A 20 -5.98 6.37 18.06
C GLU A 20 -6.62 6.89 16.77
N LEU A 21 -5.85 7.56 15.91
CA LEU A 21 -6.28 8.00 14.59
C LEU A 21 -6.72 6.80 13.73
N PHE A 22 -5.91 5.73 13.69
CA PHE A 22 -6.24 4.52 12.95
C PHE A 22 -7.52 3.85 13.44
N ARG A 23 -7.75 3.87 14.76
CA ARG A 23 -8.97 3.34 15.36
C ARG A 23 -10.19 4.21 15.05
N LYS A 24 -10.04 5.54 15.05
CA LYS A 24 -11.13 6.49 14.81
C LYS A 24 -11.53 6.58 13.33
N TYR A 25 -10.56 6.48 12.42
CA TYR A 25 -10.75 6.68 10.97
C TYR A 25 -10.21 5.51 10.15
N PRO A 26 -10.67 4.26 10.40
CA PRO A 26 -10.09 3.08 9.77
C PRO A 26 -10.30 3.06 8.25
N ALA A 27 -11.44 3.56 7.76
CA ALA A 27 -11.75 3.59 6.33
C ALA A 27 -10.84 4.55 5.56
N ASP A 28 -10.63 5.76 6.09
CA ASP A 28 -9.73 6.76 5.49
C ASP A 28 -8.30 6.24 5.46
N VAL A 29 -7.85 5.62 6.55
CA VAL A 29 -6.51 5.02 6.63
C VAL A 29 -6.35 3.88 5.62
N GLN A 30 -7.35 3.04 5.42
CA GLN A 30 -7.30 1.98 4.40
C GLN A 30 -7.27 2.55 2.98
N ASN A 31 -8.02 3.63 2.71
CA ASN A 31 -7.97 4.33 1.43
C ASN A 31 -6.57 4.89 1.17
N ASP A 32 -5.98 5.59 2.15
CA ASP A 32 -4.63 6.16 2.01
C ASP A 32 -3.57 5.08 1.76
N VAL A 33 -3.65 3.95 2.48
CA VAL A 33 -2.75 2.81 2.28
C VAL A 33 -2.91 2.23 0.87
N LEU A 34 -4.15 1.98 0.44
CA LEU A 34 -4.43 1.46 -0.89
C LEU A 34 -3.86 2.37 -1.98
N PHE A 35 -4.16 3.67 -1.95
CA PHE A 35 -3.74 4.59 -3.00
C PHE A 35 -2.22 4.85 -2.98
N LYS A 36 -1.57 4.76 -1.82
CA LYS A 36 -0.11 4.77 -1.75
C LYS A 36 0.50 3.55 -2.46
N LEU A 37 -0.09 2.36 -2.29
CA LEU A 37 0.37 1.14 -2.96
C LEU A 37 0.14 1.22 -4.47
N VAL A 38 -1.04 1.69 -4.90
CA VAL A 38 -1.39 1.90 -6.31
C VAL A 38 -0.42 2.89 -6.97
N ASP A 39 -0.14 4.04 -6.32
CA ASP A 39 0.79 5.03 -6.86
C ASP A 39 2.23 4.50 -6.94
N THR A 40 2.65 3.70 -5.96
CA THR A 40 3.98 3.06 -5.97
C THR A 40 4.12 2.05 -7.11
N ALA A 41 3.07 1.28 -7.39
CA ALA A 41 3.06 0.22 -8.39
C ALA A 41 2.69 0.72 -9.80
N LYS A 42 2.33 1.99 -10.00
CA LYS A 42 1.78 2.47 -11.28
C LYS A 42 2.68 2.28 -12.51
N ASP A 43 3.99 2.22 -12.30
CA ASP A 43 4.99 2.05 -13.36
C ASP A 43 5.49 0.60 -13.50
N THR A 44 4.80 -0.36 -12.87
CA THR A 44 5.06 -1.80 -13.03
C THR A 44 4.21 -2.36 -14.17
N GLU A 45 4.57 -3.53 -14.70
CA GLU A 45 3.74 -4.22 -15.69
C GLU A 45 2.32 -4.45 -15.17
N TRP A 46 2.19 -4.75 -13.88
CA TRP A 46 0.91 -4.84 -13.19
C TRP A 46 0.14 -3.52 -13.15
N GLY A 47 0.81 -2.45 -12.73
CA GLY A 47 0.21 -1.12 -12.69
C GLY A 47 -0.27 -0.66 -14.07
N ALA A 48 0.50 -0.94 -15.12
CA ALA A 48 0.11 -0.68 -16.49
C ALA A 48 -1.08 -1.54 -16.93
N LYS A 49 -1.09 -2.83 -16.61
CA LYS A 49 -2.18 -3.78 -16.94
C LYS A 49 -3.54 -3.34 -16.38
N TYR A 50 -3.56 -2.76 -15.18
CA TYR A 50 -4.79 -2.32 -14.51
C TYR A 50 -4.99 -0.80 -14.52
N ASP A 51 -4.18 -0.08 -15.31
CA ASP A 51 -4.23 1.38 -15.48
C ASP A 51 -4.23 2.15 -14.15
N TYR A 52 -3.25 1.84 -13.29
CA TYR A 52 -3.11 2.48 -11.98
C TYR A 52 -2.82 3.98 -12.09
N GLN A 53 -2.23 4.44 -13.20
CA GLN A 53 -1.96 5.85 -13.43
C GLN A 53 -3.23 6.71 -13.50
N SER A 54 -4.36 6.15 -13.98
CA SER A 54 -5.62 6.89 -14.07
C SER A 54 -6.51 6.78 -12.82
N LEU A 55 -6.14 5.94 -11.85
CA LEU A 55 -6.90 5.77 -10.61
C LEU A 55 -6.77 7.01 -9.73
N LYS A 56 -7.91 7.66 -9.45
CA LYS A 56 -7.98 8.83 -8.58
C LYS A 56 -8.10 8.43 -7.11
N ILE A 57 -7.46 9.19 -6.23
CA ILE A 57 -7.61 9.05 -4.77
C ILE A 57 -9.11 9.13 -4.40
N GLY A 58 -9.59 8.13 -3.65
CA GLY A 58 -11.01 7.98 -3.30
C GLY A 58 -11.83 7.13 -4.28
N GLY A 59 -11.27 6.77 -5.45
CA GLY A 59 -11.89 5.89 -6.45
C GLY A 59 -11.82 4.40 -6.12
N ILE A 60 -12.18 4.00 -4.89
CA ILE A 60 -12.11 2.58 -4.47
C ILE A 60 -12.98 1.67 -5.35
N ASN A 61 -14.09 2.20 -5.88
CA ASN A 61 -14.96 1.48 -6.79
C ASN A 61 -14.27 1.21 -8.15
N ASP A 62 -13.50 2.17 -8.65
CA ASP A 62 -12.75 2.00 -9.91
C ASP A 62 -11.67 0.93 -9.74
N PHE A 63 -10.95 0.95 -8.60
CA PHE A 63 -10.00 -0.10 -8.27
C PHE A 63 -10.67 -1.49 -8.23
N ARG A 64 -11.80 -1.60 -7.52
CA ARG A 64 -12.57 -2.86 -7.41
C ARG A 64 -13.11 -3.38 -8.74
N GLN A 65 -13.43 -2.49 -9.68
CA GLN A 65 -13.90 -2.88 -11.01
C GLN A 65 -12.76 -3.36 -11.91
N ARG A 66 -11.56 -2.79 -11.76
CA ARG A 66 -10.41 -3.12 -12.61
C ARG A 66 -9.62 -4.32 -12.10
N VAL A 67 -9.44 -4.45 -10.79
CA VAL A 67 -8.57 -5.46 -10.19
C VAL A 67 -9.41 -6.61 -9.63
N PRO A 68 -9.43 -7.78 -10.27
CA PRO A 68 -10.15 -8.94 -9.78
C PRO A 68 -9.46 -9.54 -8.55
N ILE A 69 -10.23 -10.27 -7.73
CA ILE A 69 -9.66 -11.15 -6.71
C ILE A 69 -8.87 -12.27 -7.40
N GLN A 70 -7.70 -12.60 -6.85
CA GLN A 70 -6.74 -13.50 -7.47
C GLN A 70 -6.32 -14.62 -6.53
N SER A 71 -5.98 -15.76 -7.11
CA SER A 71 -5.22 -16.82 -6.44
C SER A 71 -3.72 -16.65 -6.67
N TYR A 72 -2.93 -17.52 -6.05
CA TYR A 72 -1.49 -17.54 -6.26
C TYR A 72 -1.12 -17.88 -7.71
N GLU A 73 -1.89 -18.76 -8.35
CA GLU A 73 -1.67 -19.21 -9.72
C GLU A 73 -1.77 -18.05 -10.73
N ASP A 74 -2.63 -17.06 -10.47
CA ASP A 74 -2.77 -15.87 -11.31
C ASP A 74 -1.53 -14.97 -11.30
N VAL A 75 -0.81 -14.92 -10.17
CA VAL A 75 0.35 -14.06 -9.96
C VAL A 75 1.68 -14.80 -10.12
N LYS A 76 1.67 -16.14 -10.06
CA LYS A 76 2.85 -17.00 -10.18
C LYS A 76 3.76 -16.66 -11.38
N PRO A 77 3.25 -16.37 -12.59
CA PRO A 77 4.12 -16.01 -13.72
C PRO A 77 4.97 -14.76 -13.48
N TYR A 78 4.42 -13.76 -12.77
CA TYR A 78 5.16 -12.55 -12.41
C TYR A 78 6.23 -12.86 -11.36
N VAL A 79 5.90 -13.71 -10.37
CA VAL A 79 6.83 -14.14 -9.32
C VAL A 79 8.01 -14.91 -9.91
N GLU A 80 7.77 -15.85 -10.83
CA GLU A 80 8.84 -16.63 -11.49
C GLU A 80 9.81 -15.72 -12.27
N ARG A 81 9.28 -14.71 -12.97
CA ARG A 81 10.08 -13.70 -13.67
C ARG A 81 10.86 -12.80 -12.71
N LEU A 82 10.27 -12.39 -11.58
CA LEU A 82 10.97 -11.67 -10.51
C LEU A 82 12.14 -12.49 -9.95
N LEU A 83 11.95 -13.81 -9.73
CA LEU A 83 13.00 -14.72 -9.28
C LEU A 83 14.12 -14.88 -10.31
N ALA A 84 13.79 -14.80 -11.60
CA ALA A 84 14.77 -14.78 -12.69
C ALA A 84 15.52 -13.43 -12.82
N GLY A 85 15.20 -12.43 -11.98
CA GLY A 85 15.88 -11.14 -11.91
C GLY A 85 15.24 -10.03 -12.73
N GLU A 86 14.09 -10.30 -13.37
CA GLU A 86 13.31 -9.25 -14.01
C GLU A 86 12.74 -8.27 -12.97
N LYS A 87 12.61 -7.00 -13.34
CA LYS A 87 12.21 -5.92 -12.43
C LYS A 87 10.93 -5.24 -12.93
N LYS A 88 10.28 -4.50 -12.04
CA LYS A 88 9.07 -3.71 -12.34
C LYS A 88 7.89 -4.55 -12.84
N LEU A 89 7.66 -5.71 -12.24
CA LEU A 89 6.56 -6.60 -12.62
C LEU A 89 5.30 -6.40 -11.80
N LEU A 90 5.43 -6.38 -10.46
CA LEU A 90 4.37 -6.15 -9.50
C LEU A 90 4.60 -4.80 -8.81
#